data_AF-A0ABC8SVS6-F1
#
_entry.id   AF-A0ABC8SVS6-F1
#
_cell.length_a   1.000
_cell.length_b   1.000
_cell.length_c   1.000
_cell.angle_alpha   90.00
_cell.angle_beta   90.00
_cell.angle_gamma   90.00
#
_symmetry.space_group_name_H-M   'P 1'
#
loop_
_entity.id
_entity.type
_entity.pdbx_description
1 polymer ?
#
loop_
_entity_poly.entity_id
_entity_poly.type
_entity_poly.pdbx_seq_one_letter_code
_entity_poly.pdbx_strand_id
1 'polypeptide(L)'
;MVVATKLLARRNLIDTGKQFNMIAAAWIQFMIHDWIDHLEDTQQIELTAPREVANECPLKSFKFYKTKEVPTCFYEIKSGFLNTRTPWWLVTSAVIAKIHTIDWTVELLKTDTLLAGMRANWYGLLGKKFKDTFGHIGGASLGGLVGLNKPENHGVPYSLTEEFVSVYRMHSLLPDHLLLRDVNGAPGSNKSPPLIEKRTSLIRDWIYKANGFNGPSSLWGP
;
A
#
# COMPACT_ATOMS: atom_id res chain seq x y z
N MET A 1 4.48 -6.46 -21.61
CA MET A 1 4.12 -7.81 -21.08
C MET A 1 5.33 -8.72 -20.83
N VAL A 2 6.44 -8.60 -21.58
CA VAL A 2 7.67 -9.39 -21.34
C VAL A 2 8.19 -9.27 -19.89
N VAL A 3 8.31 -8.05 -19.35
CA VAL A 3 8.78 -7.81 -17.98
C VAL A 3 7.90 -8.53 -16.95
N ALA A 4 6.57 -8.40 -17.09
CA ALA A 4 5.63 -9.05 -16.19
C ALA A 4 5.81 -10.58 -16.19
N THR A 5 5.89 -11.20 -17.37
CA THR A 5 6.06 -12.64 -17.50
C THR A 5 7.42 -13.12 -16.98
N LYS A 6 8.52 -12.44 -17.34
CA LYS A 6 9.86 -12.97 -17.07
C LYS A 6 10.38 -12.63 -15.68
N LEU A 7 9.98 -11.50 -15.10
CA LEU A 7 10.55 -10.97 -13.85
C LEU A 7 9.55 -10.82 -12.70
N LEU A 8 8.25 -10.64 -12.98
CA LEU A 8 7.25 -10.38 -11.92
C LEU A 8 6.34 -11.57 -11.63
N ALA A 9 6.15 -12.45 -12.61
CA ALA A 9 5.31 -13.63 -12.45
C ALA A 9 5.83 -14.51 -11.30
N ARG A 10 4.95 -14.77 -10.34
CA ARG A 10 5.28 -15.59 -9.18
C ARG A 10 5.56 -17.02 -9.62
N ARG A 11 6.77 -17.50 -9.31
CA ARG A 11 7.17 -18.92 -9.53
C ARG A 11 6.99 -19.74 -8.26
N ASN A 12 7.52 -19.22 -7.16
CA ASN A 12 7.37 -19.78 -5.82
C ASN A 12 6.91 -18.66 -4.88
N LEU A 13 6.03 -18.99 -3.94
CA LEU A 13 5.66 -18.06 -2.89
C LEU A 13 6.82 -17.91 -1.91
N ILE A 14 7.33 -16.70 -1.77
CA ILE A 14 8.28 -16.31 -0.73
C ILE A 14 7.49 -15.44 0.25
N ASP A 15 7.33 -15.91 1.47
CA ASP A 15 6.62 -15.18 2.53
C ASP A 15 7.57 -14.39 3.43
N THR A 16 6.99 -13.59 4.31
CA THR A 16 7.65 -12.75 5.31
C THR A 16 7.80 -13.47 6.66
N GLY A 17 7.66 -14.80 6.69
CA GLY A 17 7.64 -15.60 7.91
C GLY A 17 6.63 -15.07 8.93
N LYS A 18 7.11 -14.75 10.14
CA LYS A 18 6.28 -14.21 11.24
C LYS A 18 6.27 -12.68 11.32
N GLN A 19 7.06 -12.00 10.48
CA GLN A 19 7.25 -10.55 10.61
C GLN A 19 6.03 -9.76 10.12
N PHE A 20 5.45 -10.15 8.99
CA PHE A 20 4.41 -9.39 8.32
C PHE A 20 3.29 -10.31 7.87
N ASN A 21 2.04 -10.01 8.24
CA ASN A 21 0.90 -10.89 8.03
C ASN A 21 -0.12 -10.30 7.03
N MET A 22 -1.20 -11.04 6.76
CA MET A 22 -2.24 -10.61 5.82
C MET A 22 -3.03 -9.38 6.25
N ILE A 23 -3.15 -9.14 7.55
CA ILE A 23 -3.79 -7.92 8.08
C ILE A 23 -2.92 -6.72 7.70
N ALA A 24 -1.61 -6.84 7.83
CA ALA A 24 -0.67 -5.78 7.48
C ALA A 24 -0.63 -5.52 5.95
N ALA A 25 -0.75 -6.57 5.11
CA ALA A 25 -0.90 -6.40 3.67
C ALA A 25 -2.24 -5.71 3.29
N ALA A 26 -3.34 -6.06 3.96
CA ALA A 26 -4.63 -5.41 3.75
C ALA A 26 -4.63 -3.95 4.24
N TRP A 27 -3.95 -3.67 5.37
CA TRP A 27 -3.82 -2.33 5.93
C TRP A 27 -3.21 -1.35 4.93
N ILE A 28 -2.16 -1.75 4.21
CA ILE A 28 -1.54 -0.82 3.27
C ILE A 28 -2.41 -0.52 2.05
N GLN A 29 -3.16 -1.51 1.54
CA GLN A 29 -4.14 -1.25 0.49
C GLN A 29 -5.24 -0.30 0.98
N PHE A 30 -5.67 -0.47 2.23
CA PHE A 30 -6.62 0.44 2.88
C PHE A 30 -6.07 1.88 2.98
N MET A 31 -4.76 2.05 3.21
CA MET A 31 -4.13 3.39 3.20
C MET A 31 -4.05 3.98 1.80
N ILE A 32 -3.68 3.18 0.79
CA ILE A 32 -3.68 3.60 -0.62
C ILE A 32 -5.08 4.10 -1.02
N HIS A 33 -6.13 3.45 -0.50
CA HIS A 33 -7.53 3.86 -0.69
C HIS A 33 -7.92 5.18 -0.03
N ASP A 34 -7.16 5.63 0.97
CA ASP A 34 -7.32 6.96 1.59
C ASP A 34 -6.52 8.02 0.80
N TRP A 35 -5.36 7.64 0.27
CA TRP A 35 -4.34 8.58 -0.18
C TRP A 35 -4.39 8.94 -1.67
N ILE A 36 -4.46 7.94 -2.55
CA ILE A 36 -4.05 8.11 -3.94
C ILE A 36 -4.93 7.31 -4.89
N ASP A 37 -5.38 7.96 -5.95
CA ASP A 37 -5.92 7.33 -7.14
C ASP A 37 -5.75 8.29 -8.32
N HIS A 38 -5.28 7.79 -9.45
CA HIS A 38 -4.96 8.62 -10.61
C HIS A 38 -6.21 8.84 -11.46
N LEU A 39 -6.45 10.10 -11.86
CA LEU A 39 -7.54 10.38 -12.79
C LEU A 39 -7.29 9.70 -14.14
N GLU A 40 -8.25 8.90 -14.56
CA GLU A 40 -8.26 8.26 -15.89
C GLU A 40 -8.77 9.23 -16.96
N ASP A 41 -8.21 9.15 -18.16
CA ASP A 41 -8.73 9.80 -19.36
C ASP A 41 -9.81 8.92 -20.01
N THR A 42 -10.50 9.44 -21.02
CA THR A 42 -11.51 8.66 -21.76
C THR A 42 -10.91 7.77 -22.84
N GLN A 43 -9.65 8.01 -23.23
CA GLN A 43 -8.96 7.23 -24.24
C GLN A 43 -8.48 5.89 -23.68
N GLN A 44 -8.86 4.80 -24.34
CA GLN A 44 -8.33 3.48 -24.05
C GLN A 44 -7.09 3.17 -24.89
N ILE A 45 -6.13 2.48 -24.27
CA ILE A 45 -4.95 1.92 -24.91
C ILE A 45 -5.00 0.40 -24.78
N GLU A 46 -4.60 -0.32 -25.83
CA GLU A 46 -4.49 -1.77 -25.81
C GLU A 46 -3.03 -2.19 -25.75
N LEU A 47 -2.73 -3.13 -24.85
CA LEU A 47 -1.43 -3.81 -24.82
C LEU A 47 -1.62 -5.27 -25.22
N THR A 48 -0.87 -5.69 -26.22
CA THR A 48 -0.87 -7.06 -26.74
C THR A 48 0.43 -7.77 -26.34
N ALA A 49 0.30 -9.03 -25.92
CA ALA A 49 1.42 -9.88 -25.58
C ALA A 49 2.23 -10.18 -26.85
N PRO A 50 3.54 -9.90 -26.86
CA PRO A 50 4.36 -10.22 -28.02
C PRO A 50 4.57 -11.75 -28.08
N ARG A 51 4.81 -12.28 -29.28
CA ARG A 51 4.73 -13.72 -29.58
C ARG A 51 5.64 -14.57 -28.69
N GLU A 52 6.75 -14.00 -28.25
CA GLU A 52 7.78 -14.67 -27.44
C GLU A 52 7.28 -15.06 -26.04
N VAL A 53 6.31 -14.32 -25.50
CA VAL A 53 5.74 -14.57 -24.16
C VAL A 53 4.25 -14.81 -24.16
N ALA A 54 3.60 -14.69 -25.33
CA ALA A 54 2.16 -14.81 -25.47
C ALA A 54 1.61 -16.12 -24.88
N ASN A 55 2.33 -17.25 -25.03
CA ASN A 55 1.90 -18.54 -24.50
C ASN A 55 1.90 -18.61 -22.96
N GLU A 56 2.77 -17.85 -22.29
CA GLU A 56 2.90 -17.79 -20.83
C GLU A 56 1.95 -16.74 -20.21
N CYS A 57 1.36 -15.84 -21.01
CA CYS A 57 0.47 -14.80 -20.50
C CYS A 57 -0.97 -15.31 -20.35
N PRO A 58 -1.63 -15.04 -19.20
CA PRO A 58 -3.05 -15.36 -19.01
C PRO A 58 -3.95 -14.63 -20.01
N LEU A 59 -3.74 -13.31 -20.23
CA LEU A 59 -4.36 -12.59 -21.34
C LEU A 59 -3.39 -12.42 -22.49
N LYS A 60 -3.92 -12.52 -23.71
CA LYS A 60 -3.18 -12.23 -24.94
C LYS A 60 -3.20 -10.74 -25.29
N SER A 61 -4.27 -10.03 -24.94
CA SER A 61 -4.30 -8.57 -24.91
C SER A 61 -5.22 -8.07 -23.81
N PHE A 62 -5.05 -6.81 -23.40
CA PHE A 62 -5.98 -6.12 -22.50
C PHE A 62 -6.01 -4.62 -22.78
N LYS A 63 -7.15 -4.00 -22.48
CA LYS A 63 -7.39 -2.55 -22.62
C LYS A 63 -7.48 -1.89 -21.25
N PHE A 64 -7.00 -0.66 -21.16
CA PHE A 64 -7.10 0.18 -19.97
C PHE A 64 -7.13 1.66 -20.39
N TYR A 65 -7.61 2.52 -19.50
CA TYR A 65 -7.65 3.95 -19.74
C TYR A 65 -6.27 4.59 -19.57
N LYS A 66 -5.93 5.53 -20.44
CA LYS A 66 -4.73 6.35 -20.29
C LYS A 66 -4.87 7.21 -19.03
N THR A 67 -3.80 7.46 -18.29
CA THR A 67 -3.81 8.46 -17.22
C THR A 67 -4.04 9.87 -17.78
N LYS A 68 -4.89 10.67 -17.14
CA LYS A 68 -5.24 12.02 -17.60
C LYS A 68 -4.09 12.98 -17.36
N GLU A 69 -3.46 13.41 -18.45
CA GLU A 69 -2.43 14.45 -18.43
C GLU A 69 -3.07 15.84 -18.48
N VAL A 70 -2.68 16.71 -17.55
CA VAL A 70 -3.22 18.06 -17.42
C VAL A 70 -2.07 19.07 -17.55
N PRO A 71 -2.20 20.09 -18.41
CA PRO A 71 -1.19 21.14 -18.51
C PRO A 71 -1.15 21.96 -17.21
N THR A 72 0.06 22.20 -16.72
CA THR A 72 0.29 22.94 -15.47
C THR A 72 0.49 24.45 -15.70
N CYS A 73 0.71 24.85 -16.96
CA CYS A 73 1.10 26.20 -17.38
C CYS A 73 2.45 26.69 -16.81
N PHE A 74 3.32 25.78 -16.37
CA PHE A 74 4.70 26.09 -15.95
C PHE A 74 5.74 25.61 -16.96
N TYR A 75 6.91 26.28 -16.98
CA TYR A 75 8.00 25.96 -17.91
C TYR A 75 8.74 24.67 -17.55
N GLU A 76 9.05 24.49 -16.26
CA GLU A 76 9.86 23.37 -15.76
C GLU A 76 9.10 22.04 -15.84
N ILE A 77 7.90 22.00 -15.25
CA ILE A 77 6.99 20.86 -15.29
C ILE A 77 5.81 21.29 -16.14
N LYS A 78 5.72 20.81 -17.39
CA LYS A 78 4.73 21.27 -18.39
C LYS A 78 3.37 20.61 -18.25
N SER A 79 3.35 19.41 -17.67
CA SER A 79 2.16 18.61 -17.45
C SER A 79 2.26 17.86 -16.13
N GLY A 80 1.10 17.49 -15.57
CA GLY A 80 0.98 16.70 -14.37
C GLY A 80 -0.26 15.83 -14.39
N PHE A 81 -0.47 15.07 -13.33
CA PHE A 81 -1.60 14.17 -13.17
C PHE A 81 -2.40 14.56 -11.93
N LEU A 82 -3.71 14.27 -11.95
CA LEU A 82 -4.61 14.61 -10.86
C LEU A 82 -4.85 13.40 -9.97
N ASN A 83 -4.79 13.63 -8.66
CA ASN A 83 -5.26 12.69 -7.66
C ASN A 83 -6.78 12.87 -7.48
N THR A 84 -7.56 11.81 -7.72
CA THR A 84 -9.02 11.82 -7.52
C THR A 84 -9.41 11.62 -6.05
N ARG A 85 -8.46 11.21 -5.21
CA ARG A 85 -8.61 11.13 -3.75
C ARG A 85 -7.99 12.34 -3.07
N THR A 86 -8.40 12.58 -1.83
CA THR A 86 -7.77 13.60 -1.00
C THR A 86 -6.39 13.10 -0.57
N PRO A 87 -5.28 13.82 -0.84
CA PRO A 87 -3.95 13.39 -0.40
C PRO A 87 -3.75 13.53 1.12
N TRP A 88 -4.71 14.16 1.79
CA TRP A 88 -4.78 14.31 3.24
C TRP A 88 -5.32 13.04 3.89
N TRP A 89 -4.86 12.76 5.10
CA TRP A 89 -5.37 11.66 5.91
C TRP A 89 -6.68 12.07 6.61
N LEU A 90 -7.86 11.77 6.04
CA LEU A 90 -9.12 12.42 6.46
C LEU A 90 -10.19 11.55 7.15
N VAL A 91 -10.19 10.22 7.01
CA VAL A 91 -11.41 9.45 7.38
C VAL A 91 -11.51 9.09 8.89
N THR A 92 -10.38 8.86 9.58
CA THR A 92 -10.27 8.69 11.07
C THR A 92 -8.83 9.04 11.52
N SER A 93 -8.44 10.26 11.15
CA SER A 93 -7.06 10.71 10.90
C SER A 93 -6.03 10.35 11.97
N ALA A 94 -6.27 10.67 13.25
CA ALA A 94 -5.23 10.54 14.26
C ALA A 94 -4.93 9.08 14.67
N VAL A 95 -5.95 8.23 14.81
CA VAL A 95 -5.76 6.84 15.27
C VAL A 95 -5.12 6.01 14.17
N ILE A 96 -5.61 6.12 12.94
CA ILE A 96 -5.01 5.40 11.80
C ILE A 96 -3.57 5.90 11.59
N ALA A 97 -3.33 7.22 11.61
CA ALA A 97 -1.98 7.76 11.47
C ALA A 97 -1.03 7.23 12.53
N LYS A 98 -1.51 7.10 13.76
CA LYS A 98 -0.74 6.53 14.85
C LYS A 98 -0.41 5.07 14.60
N ILE A 99 -1.41 4.23 14.31
CA ILE A 99 -1.21 2.80 14.05
C ILE A 99 -0.24 2.61 12.88
N HIS A 100 -0.41 3.35 11.79
CA HIS A 100 0.48 3.26 10.65
C HIS A 100 1.93 3.63 11.02
N THR A 101 2.12 4.71 11.79
CA THR A 101 3.44 5.23 12.14
C THR A 101 4.17 4.33 13.13
N ILE A 102 3.56 4.01 14.27
CA ILE A 102 4.28 3.40 15.42
C ILE A 102 4.04 1.90 15.58
N ASP A 103 3.22 1.28 14.72
CA ASP A 103 2.94 -0.16 14.74
C ASP A 103 3.24 -0.77 13.37
N TRP A 104 2.46 -0.42 12.33
CA TRP A 104 2.62 -1.03 11.00
C TRP A 104 4.01 -0.79 10.37
N THR A 105 4.51 0.45 10.38
CA THR A 105 5.81 0.77 9.77
C THR A 105 6.97 0.13 10.53
N VAL A 106 6.82 -0.02 11.85
CA VAL A 106 7.83 -0.67 12.71
C VAL A 106 7.93 -2.16 12.41
N GLU A 107 6.81 -2.83 12.15
CA GLU A 107 6.80 -4.23 11.73
C GLU A 107 7.28 -4.43 10.30
N LEU A 108 6.97 -3.48 9.40
CA LEU A 108 7.54 -3.47 8.05
C LEU A 108 9.07 -3.35 8.09
N LEU A 109 9.59 -2.45 8.93
CA LEU A 109 11.01 -2.11 9.00
C LEU A 109 11.63 -2.57 10.34
N LYS A 110 11.62 -3.88 10.55
CA LYS A 110 11.91 -4.54 11.83
C LYS A 110 13.37 -4.41 12.32
N THR A 111 13.74 -3.20 12.76
CA THR A 111 15.05 -2.84 13.31
C THR A 111 14.89 -1.91 14.52
N ASP A 112 15.81 -1.96 15.48
CA ASP A 112 15.77 -1.09 16.68
C ASP A 112 15.86 0.39 16.31
N THR A 113 16.65 0.72 15.28
CA THR A 113 16.79 2.09 14.78
C THR A 113 15.47 2.65 14.27
N LEU A 114 14.73 1.90 13.45
CA LEU A 114 13.46 2.41 12.92
C LEU A 114 12.32 2.29 13.92
N LEU A 115 12.37 1.35 14.86
CA LEU A 115 11.50 1.38 16.04
C LEU A 115 11.66 2.72 16.79
N ALA A 116 12.90 3.13 17.08
CA ALA A 116 13.16 4.41 17.74
C ALA A 116 12.76 5.61 16.86
N GLY A 117 13.14 5.60 15.58
CA GLY A 117 12.87 6.66 14.63
C GLY A 117 11.37 6.92 14.41
N MET A 118 10.59 5.87 14.14
CA MET A 118 9.15 6.01 13.92
C MET A 118 8.41 6.46 15.19
N ARG A 119 8.86 6.01 16.37
CA ARG A 119 8.33 6.48 17.65
C ARG A 119 8.73 7.92 17.93
N ALA A 120 9.93 8.35 17.55
CA ALA A 120 10.36 9.75 17.66
C ALA A 120 9.57 10.67 16.72
N ASN A 121 9.22 10.23 15.51
CA ASN A 121 8.34 11.02 14.64
C ASN A 121 6.99 11.32 15.32
N TRP A 122 6.42 10.35 16.05
CA TRP A 122 5.14 10.53 16.74
C TRP A 122 5.26 11.22 18.10
N TYR A 123 6.16 10.76 18.97
CA TYR A 123 6.27 11.19 20.37
C TYR A 123 7.47 12.09 20.67
N GLY A 124 8.38 12.29 19.71
CA GLY A 124 9.66 12.94 19.92
C GLY A 124 10.68 12.05 20.64
N LEU A 125 11.94 12.47 20.66
CA LEU A 125 13.01 11.79 21.40
C LEU A 125 12.78 11.79 22.91
N LEU A 126 12.01 12.75 23.45
CA LEU A 126 11.60 12.77 24.86
C LEU A 126 10.64 11.62 25.22
N GLY A 127 9.99 11.04 24.20
CA GLY A 127 9.21 9.82 24.32
C GLY A 127 7.80 10.01 24.86
N LYS A 128 7.02 8.92 24.80
CA LYS A 128 5.58 8.90 25.08
C LYS A 128 5.22 9.40 26.47
N LYS A 129 5.85 8.85 27.52
CA LYS A 129 5.51 9.19 28.91
C LYS A 129 5.67 10.68 29.17
N PHE A 130 6.79 11.26 28.71
CA PHE A 130 7.04 12.68 28.84
C PHE A 130 6.00 13.50 28.08
N LYS A 131 5.77 13.19 26.80
CA LYS A 131 4.81 13.93 25.96
C LYS A 131 3.37 13.84 26.46
N ASP A 132 2.95 12.70 27.01
CA ASP A 132 1.62 12.53 27.58
C ASP A 132 1.46 13.31 28.91
N THR A 133 2.54 13.50 29.67
CA THR A 133 2.51 14.22 30.97
C THR A 133 2.69 15.73 30.83
N PHE A 134 3.60 16.17 29.95
CA PHE A 134 4.03 17.57 29.85
C PHE A 134 3.65 18.24 28.51
N GLY A 135 3.02 17.50 27.60
CA GLY A 135 2.68 17.98 26.27
C GLY A 135 3.86 18.02 25.31
N HIS A 136 3.68 18.70 24.17
CA HIS A 136 4.73 18.89 23.18
C HIS A 136 5.72 19.96 23.65
N ILE A 137 7.01 19.65 23.65
CA ILE A 137 8.09 20.57 24.04
C ILE A 137 9.21 20.54 22.98
N GLY A 138 9.67 21.73 22.62
CA GLY A 138 10.74 21.93 21.63
C GLY A 138 10.25 21.84 20.18
N GLY A 139 11.12 21.39 19.29
CA GLY A 139 10.82 21.19 17.86
C GLY A 139 10.44 19.75 17.52
N ALA A 140 10.36 19.46 16.21
CA ALA A 140 10.01 18.15 15.68
C ALA A 140 10.87 17.00 16.26
N SER A 141 12.16 17.23 16.51
CA SER A 141 13.07 16.21 17.02
C SER A 141 12.79 15.84 18.49
N LEU A 142 12.51 16.83 19.34
CA LEU A 142 12.33 16.61 20.79
C LEU A 142 10.90 16.22 21.15
N GLY A 143 9.90 16.91 20.59
CA GLY A 143 8.48 16.71 20.87
C GLY A 143 7.74 15.88 19.82
N GLY A 144 8.36 15.55 18.69
CA GLY A 144 7.75 14.84 17.57
C GLY A 144 7.08 15.79 16.57
N LEU A 145 6.70 15.26 15.40
CA LEU A 145 5.97 16.02 14.37
C LEU A 145 4.52 16.31 14.80
N VAL A 146 3.89 15.36 15.49
CA VAL A 146 2.51 15.51 15.97
C VAL A 146 2.45 16.51 17.11
N GLY A 147 1.60 17.53 17.02
CA GLY A 147 1.43 18.53 18.09
C GLY A 147 2.37 19.74 17.99
N LEU A 148 3.06 19.91 16.86
CA LEU A 148 3.72 21.18 16.53
C LEU A 148 2.68 22.31 16.45
N ASN A 149 3.05 23.50 16.90
CA ASN A 149 2.17 24.66 16.96
C ASN A 149 1.74 25.18 15.57
N LYS A 150 2.51 24.88 14.53
CA LYS A 150 2.22 25.24 13.14
C LYS A 150 2.51 24.05 12.23
N PRO A 151 1.72 23.84 11.16
CA PRO A 151 2.10 22.92 10.11
C PRO A 151 3.37 23.42 9.41
N GLU A 152 4.20 22.48 8.95
CA GLU A 152 5.43 22.75 8.22
C GLU A 152 5.35 22.01 6.87
N ASN A 153 5.54 22.75 5.78
CA ASN A 153 5.51 22.22 4.40
C ASN A 153 6.79 22.52 3.62
N HIS A 154 7.79 23.10 4.30
CA HIS A 154 9.09 23.45 3.74
C HIS A 154 9.01 24.36 2.50
N GLY A 155 7.99 25.23 2.44
CA GLY A 155 7.80 26.17 1.34
C GLY A 155 7.16 25.59 0.08
N VAL A 156 6.78 24.31 0.09
CA VAL A 156 6.12 23.63 -1.04
C VAL A 156 4.71 23.20 -0.63
N PRO A 157 3.66 23.49 -1.42
CA PRO A 157 2.31 23.01 -1.14
C PRO A 157 2.27 21.49 -0.98
N TYR A 158 1.53 21.01 0.03
CA TYR A 158 1.46 19.58 0.31
C TYR A 158 0.73 18.82 -0.81
N SER A 159 1.37 17.76 -1.29
CA SER A 159 0.80 16.76 -2.19
C SER A 159 1.53 15.43 -2.02
N LEU A 160 0.85 14.32 -2.35
CA LEU A 160 1.54 13.06 -2.59
C LEU A 160 2.06 13.05 -4.04
N THR A 161 3.25 12.48 -4.24
CA THR A 161 3.98 12.60 -5.52
C THR A 161 3.87 11.34 -6.38
N GLU A 162 4.26 11.45 -7.65
CA GLU A 162 4.30 10.31 -8.58
C GLU A 162 5.29 9.22 -8.14
N GLU A 163 6.39 9.62 -7.52
CA GLU A 163 7.38 8.70 -6.95
C GLU A 163 6.79 7.96 -5.75
N PHE A 164 6.00 8.65 -4.91
CA PHE A 164 5.28 8.02 -3.81
C PHE A 164 4.34 6.92 -4.32
N VAL A 165 3.55 7.20 -5.37
CA VAL A 165 2.68 6.18 -5.99
C VAL A 165 3.51 4.99 -6.49
N SER A 166 4.67 5.25 -7.08
CA SER A 166 5.55 4.22 -7.66
C SER A 166 6.13 3.27 -6.61
N VAL A 167 6.60 3.79 -5.47
CA VAL A 167 7.20 2.95 -4.41
C VAL A 167 6.16 2.15 -3.61
N TYR A 168 4.88 2.55 -3.65
CA TYR A 168 3.79 1.83 -2.99
C TYR A 168 3.14 0.73 -3.86
N ARG A 169 3.72 0.39 -5.02
CA ARG A 169 3.25 -0.72 -5.89
C ARG A 169 3.63 -2.10 -5.33
N MET A 170 3.12 -2.44 -4.16
CA MET A 170 3.50 -3.64 -3.37
C MET A 170 2.58 -4.86 -3.59
N HIS A 171 2.08 -5.08 -4.81
CA HIS A 171 1.12 -6.15 -5.12
C HIS A 171 1.62 -7.56 -4.77
N SER A 172 2.94 -7.76 -4.73
CA SER A 172 3.57 -9.05 -4.41
C SER A 172 3.35 -9.51 -2.96
N LEU A 173 2.89 -8.63 -2.06
CA LEU A 173 2.57 -8.95 -0.66
C LEU A 173 1.43 -9.97 -0.51
N LEU A 174 0.64 -10.19 -1.55
CA LEU A 174 -0.58 -11.00 -1.49
C LEU A 174 -0.30 -12.48 -1.80
N PRO A 175 -0.69 -13.43 -0.96
CA PRO A 175 -0.52 -14.84 -1.22
C PRO A 175 -1.49 -15.34 -2.30
N ASP A 176 -1.18 -16.48 -2.90
CA ASP A 176 -2.07 -17.11 -3.89
C ASP A 176 -3.33 -17.71 -3.23
N HIS A 177 -3.25 -18.06 -1.95
CA HIS A 177 -4.36 -18.64 -1.21
C HIS A 177 -4.45 -18.09 0.21
N LEU A 178 -5.67 -17.97 0.71
CA LEU A 178 -5.96 -17.69 2.11
C LEU A 178 -6.20 -18.99 2.86
N LEU A 179 -5.55 -19.12 4.02
CA LEU A 179 -5.71 -20.24 4.93
C LEU A 179 -6.81 -19.90 5.94
N LEU A 180 -8.01 -20.46 5.73
CA LEU A 180 -9.14 -20.28 6.63
C LEU A 180 -8.98 -21.20 7.84
N ARG A 181 -9.06 -20.63 9.03
CA ARG A 181 -8.83 -21.33 10.30
C ARG A 181 -10.07 -21.27 11.19
N ASP A 182 -10.26 -22.32 11.98
CA ASP A 182 -11.36 -22.39 12.95
C ASP A 182 -10.98 -21.62 14.21
N VAL A 183 -11.75 -20.58 14.54
CA VAL A 183 -11.53 -19.74 15.72
C VAL A 183 -11.95 -20.42 17.03
N ASN A 184 -12.77 -21.48 16.94
CA ASN A 184 -13.27 -22.20 18.11
C ASN A 184 -12.47 -23.48 18.40
N GLY A 185 -11.63 -23.91 17.46
CA GLY A 185 -10.81 -25.12 17.59
C GLY A 185 -9.61 -24.92 18.52
N ALA A 186 -9.23 -25.99 19.24
CA ALA A 186 -8.05 -25.96 20.10
C ALA A 186 -6.77 -25.67 19.28
N PRO A 187 -5.88 -24.75 19.72
CA PRO A 187 -4.67 -24.43 18.97
C PRO A 187 -3.74 -25.63 18.81
N GLY A 188 -3.12 -25.75 17.64
CA GLY A 188 -2.08 -26.75 17.39
C GLY A 188 -0.76 -26.44 18.11
N SER A 189 0.25 -27.29 17.89
CA SER A 189 1.59 -27.17 18.49
C SER A 189 2.30 -25.83 18.20
N ASN A 190 1.95 -25.18 17.10
CA ASN A 190 2.45 -23.86 16.71
C ASN A 190 1.59 -22.68 17.21
N LYS A 191 0.67 -22.93 18.16
CA LYS A 191 -0.31 -21.97 18.69
C LYS A 191 -1.24 -21.36 17.64
N SER A 192 -1.30 -21.93 16.44
CA SER A 192 -2.24 -21.49 15.40
C SER A 192 -3.55 -22.26 15.51
N PRO A 193 -4.70 -21.62 15.28
CA PRO A 193 -5.97 -22.34 15.21
C PRO A 193 -5.96 -23.34 14.03
N PRO A 194 -6.71 -24.45 14.13
CA PRO A 194 -6.67 -25.53 13.15
C PRO A 194 -7.15 -25.04 11.78
N LEU A 195 -6.55 -25.59 10.72
CA LEU A 195 -6.89 -25.25 9.34
C LEU A 195 -8.22 -25.91 8.96
N ILE A 196 -9.15 -25.12 8.44
CA ILE A 196 -10.40 -25.61 7.85
C ILE A 196 -10.18 -25.87 6.36
N GLU A 197 -9.80 -24.82 5.63
CA GLU A 197 -9.80 -24.80 4.17
C GLU A 197 -8.68 -23.89 3.67
N LYS A 198 -8.08 -24.26 2.54
CA LYS A 198 -7.26 -23.36 1.74
C LYS A 198 -8.10 -22.82 0.58
N ARG A 199 -8.45 -21.54 0.63
CA ARG A 199 -9.24 -20.88 -0.41
C ARG A 199 -8.33 -20.14 -1.36
N THR A 200 -8.47 -20.35 -2.67
CA THR A 200 -7.79 -19.51 -3.65
C THR A 200 -8.15 -18.06 -3.41
N SER A 201 -7.12 -17.23 -3.33
CA SER A 201 -7.24 -15.82 -3.00
C SER A 201 -8.07 -15.12 -4.07
N LEU A 202 -9.36 -14.95 -3.78
CA LEU A 202 -10.23 -13.99 -4.48
C LEU A 202 -9.71 -12.55 -4.29
N ILE A 203 -8.60 -12.32 -3.57
CA ILE A 203 -7.99 -10.99 -3.44
C ILE A 203 -7.50 -10.50 -4.79
N ARG A 204 -7.11 -11.37 -5.75
CA ARG A 204 -6.92 -10.93 -7.13
C ARG A 204 -8.21 -10.31 -7.66
N ASP A 205 -9.32 -11.04 -7.62
CA ASP A 205 -10.63 -10.53 -8.07
C ASP A 205 -11.12 -9.31 -7.29
N TRP A 206 -10.84 -9.22 -5.99
CA TRP A 206 -11.21 -8.10 -5.14
C TRP A 206 -10.35 -6.86 -5.43
N ILE A 207 -9.05 -7.00 -5.67
CA ILE A 207 -8.17 -5.91 -6.10
C ILE A 207 -8.50 -5.47 -7.51
N TYR A 208 -8.80 -6.40 -8.42
CA TYR A 208 -9.25 -6.07 -9.76
C TYR A 208 -10.59 -5.30 -9.73
N LYS A 209 -11.58 -5.76 -8.95
CA LYS A 209 -12.83 -5.03 -8.75
C LYS A 209 -12.65 -3.69 -8.02
N ALA A 210 -11.80 -3.64 -7.00
CA ALA A 210 -11.50 -2.43 -6.23
C ALA A 210 -10.75 -1.38 -7.07
N ASN A 211 -9.97 -1.83 -8.07
CA ASN A 211 -9.27 -0.99 -9.03
C ASN A 211 -10.02 -0.88 -10.38
N GLY A 212 -11.33 -1.13 -10.42
CA GLY A 212 -12.17 -0.84 -11.60
C GLY A 212 -12.04 -1.80 -12.80
N PHE A 213 -11.31 -2.91 -12.70
CA PHE A 213 -11.21 -3.90 -13.77
C PHE A 213 -12.45 -4.82 -13.80
N ASN A 214 -13.32 -4.61 -14.80
CA ASN A 214 -14.49 -5.45 -15.06
C ASN A 214 -14.17 -6.55 -16.08
N GLY A 215 -13.88 -7.77 -15.61
CA GLY A 215 -13.74 -8.97 -16.46
C GLY A 215 -14.14 -10.25 -15.70
N PRO A 216 -14.69 -11.27 -16.37
CA PRO A 216 -15.14 -12.50 -15.71
C PRO A 216 -13.95 -13.31 -15.15
N SER A 217 -14.14 -13.85 -13.93
CA SER A 217 -13.14 -14.63 -13.19
C SER A 217 -12.72 -15.94 -13.89
N SER A 218 -13.50 -16.42 -14.86
CA SER A 218 -13.24 -17.64 -15.64
C SER A 218 -12.17 -17.49 -16.74
N LEU A 219 -11.73 -16.27 -17.05
CA LEU A 219 -10.67 -16.01 -18.05
C LEU A 219 -9.25 -16.19 -17.49
N TRP A 220 -9.13 -16.48 -16.20
CA TRP A 220 -7.88 -16.48 -15.47
C TRP A 220 -7.68 -17.87 -14.90
N GLY A 221 -7.04 -18.71 -15.70
CA GLY A 221 -6.86 -20.14 -15.45
C GLY A 221 -6.15 -20.49 -14.13
N PRO A 222 -6.07 -21.79 -13.81
CA PRO A 222 -5.52 -22.31 -12.56
C PRO A 222 -4.09 -21.85 -12.27
#